data_AF-A0A2A2SHY1-F1
#
_entry.id   AF-A0A2A2SHY1-F1
#
_cell.length_a   1.000
_cell.length_b   1.000
_cell.length_c   1.000
_cell.angle_alpha   90.00
_cell.angle_beta   90.00
_cell.angle_gamma   90.00
#
_symmetry.space_group_name_H-M   'P 1'
#
loop_
_entity.id
_entity.type
_entity.pdbx_description
1 polymer ?
#
loop_
_entity_poly.entity_id
_entity_poly.type
_entity_poly.pdbx_seq_one_letter_code
_entity_poly.pdbx_strand_id
1 'polypeptide(L)'
;MAPSAALLGAELGDLPAATWKVADDVGPAAKLLLGGLLALLFVAAERFMPRATPVRYAGNMAAGVLAMFGTLLLIPAAYSRGFGVGLTGARFDPAVLPLYVAGGAAAGLVFTYALIRCNDPRRSRDAHTQSTGMIGDR
;
A
#
# COMPACT_ATOMS: atom_id res chain seq x y z
N MET A 1 34.02 -15.35 17.27
CA MET A 1 33.11 -14.80 18.31
C MET A 1 32.26 -13.74 17.65
N ALA A 2 30.93 -13.85 17.77
CA ALA A 2 29.93 -13.22 16.91
C ALA A 2 29.17 -12.08 17.62
N PRO A 3 29.73 -10.86 17.71
CA PRO A 3 29.02 -9.69 18.23
C PRO A 3 28.02 -9.09 17.23
N SER A 4 28.11 -9.42 15.94
CA SER A 4 27.32 -8.77 14.88
C SER A 4 25.84 -9.17 14.85
N ALA A 5 25.51 -10.40 15.25
CA ALA A 5 24.13 -10.91 15.19
C ALA A 5 23.24 -10.37 16.31
N ALA A 6 23.80 -10.16 17.51
CA ALA A 6 23.07 -9.60 18.64
C ALA A 6 22.79 -8.10 18.47
N LEU A 7 23.70 -7.37 17.81
CA LEU A 7 23.55 -5.94 17.51
C LEU A 7 22.50 -5.70 16.41
N LEU A 8 22.47 -6.56 15.38
CA LEU A 8 21.39 -6.58 14.39
C LEU A 8 20.03 -6.91 15.02
N GLY A 9 19.98 -7.88 15.95
CA GLY A 9 18.73 -8.24 16.64
C GLY A 9 18.18 -7.11 17.53
N ALA A 10 19.06 -6.35 18.19
CA ALA A 10 18.68 -5.19 18.99
C ALA A 10 18.19 -4.02 18.13
N GLU A 11 18.90 -3.69 17.03
CA GLU A 11 18.46 -2.61 16.13
C GLU A 11 17.18 -2.96 15.35
N LEU A 12 17.01 -4.21 14.93
CA LEU A 12 15.77 -4.69 14.28
C LEU A 12 14.57 -4.65 15.26
N GLY A 13 14.82 -4.79 16.57
CA GLY A 13 13.79 -4.72 17.61
C GLY A 13 13.15 -3.33 17.74
N ASP A 14 13.90 -2.27 17.44
CA ASP A 14 13.43 -0.88 17.48
C ASP A 14 12.82 -0.41 16.14
N LEU A 15 13.04 -1.14 15.05
CA LEU A 15 12.50 -0.79 13.73
C LEU A 15 10.98 -0.68 13.66
N PRO A 16 10.16 -1.54 14.30
CA PRO A 16 8.72 -1.37 14.30
C PRO A 16 8.33 -0.03 14.93
N ALA A 17 8.89 0.29 16.11
CA ALA A 17 8.61 1.55 16.79
C ALA A 17 9.05 2.77 15.96
N ALA A 18 10.22 2.69 15.32
CA ALA A 18 10.70 3.72 14.41
C ALA A 18 9.78 3.89 13.19
N THR A 19 9.28 2.79 12.61
CA THR A 19 8.35 2.80 11.47
C THR A 19 7.02 3.44 11.86
N TRP A 20 6.48 3.11 13.04
CA TRP A 20 5.26 3.72 13.57
C TRP A 20 5.43 5.22 13.82
N LYS A 21 6.58 5.63 14.36
CA LYS A 21 6.91 7.04 14.56
C LYS A 21 6.96 7.82 13.25
N VAL A 22 7.62 7.26 12.22
CA VAL A 22 7.64 7.87 10.88
C VAL A 22 6.23 7.99 10.31
N ALA A 23 5.38 6.97 10.50
CA ALA A 23 3.99 7.02 10.07
C ALA A 23 3.21 8.12 10.80
N ASP A 24 3.43 8.33 12.10
CA ASP A 24 2.79 9.40 12.88
C ASP A 24 3.29 10.80 12.49
N ASP A 25 4.56 10.92 12.12
CA ASP A 25 5.17 12.17 11.68
C ASP A 25 4.67 12.63 10.30
N VAL A 26 4.12 11.71 9.49
CA VAL A 26 3.47 12.05 8.22
C VAL A 26 2.14 12.76 8.49
N GLY A 27 2.04 13.99 7.99
CA GLY A 27 0.86 14.83 8.16
C GLY A 27 -0.45 14.13 7.75
N PRO A 28 -1.55 14.28 8.51
CA PRO A 28 -2.82 13.61 8.23
C PRO A 28 -3.38 13.95 6.84
N ALA A 29 -3.13 15.17 6.34
CA ALA A 29 -3.51 15.58 4.99
C ALA A 29 -2.82 14.75 3.90
N ALA A 30 -1.54 14.39 4.07
CA ALA A 30 -0.81 13.55 3.12
C ALA A 30 -1.44 12.16 3.02
N LYS A 31 -1.79 11.57 4.18
CA LYS A 31 -2.44 10.25 4.27
C LYS A 31 -3.80 10.25 3.57
N LEU A 32 -4.62 11.26 3.85
CA LEU A 32 -5.94 11.39 3.23
C LEU A 32 -5.86 11.61 1.73
N LEU A 33 -4.93 12.45 1.27
CA LEU A 33 -4.76 12.74 -0.15
C LEU A 33 -4.22 11.52 -0.90
N LEU A 34 -3.22 10.83 -0.36
CA LEU A 34 -2.70 9.58 -0.92
C LEU A 34 -3.77 8.49 -0.95
N GLY A 35 -4.46 8.27 0.18
CA GLY A 35 -5.53 7.27 0.27
C GLY A 35 -6.68 7.55 -0.69
N GLY A 36 -7.09 8.82 -0.81
CA GLY A 36 -8.12 9.26 -1.74
C GLY A 36 -7.72 9.06 -3.20
N LEU A 37 -6.49 9.43 -3.58
CA LEU A 37 -5.97 9.22 -4.93
C LEU A 37 -5.81 7.73 -5.27
N LEU A 38 -5.32 6.92 -4.33
CA LEU A 38 -5.23 5.48 -4.50
C LEU A 38 -6.61 4.87 -4.75
N ALA A 39 -7.59 5.19 -3.90
CA ALA A 39 -8.96 4.71 -4.06
C ALA A 39 -9.55 5.12 -5.42
N LEU A 40 -9.41 6.38 -5.79
CA LEU A 40 -9.91 6.90 -7.07
C LEU A 40 -9.28 6.18 -8.26
N LEU A 41 -7.95 6.07 -8.29
CA LEU A 41 -7.22 5.50 -9.42
C LEU A 41 -7.37 3.98 -9.52
N PHE A 42 -7.46 3.27 -8.39
CA PHE A 42 -7.76 1.84 -8.39
C PHE A 42 -9.18 1.55 -8.89
N VAL A 43 -10.17 2.34 -8.47
CA VAL A 43 -11.55 2.21 -9.00
C VAL A 43 -11.57 2.49 -10.51
N ALA A 44 -10.87 3.53 -10.96
CA ALA A 44 -10.75 3.84 -12.38
C ALA A 44 -10.05 2.71 -13.16
N ALA A 45 -8.94 2.18 -12.65
CA ALA A 45 -8.21 1.08 -13.28
C ALA A 45 -9.10 -0.17 -13.43
N GLU A 46 -9.79 -0.58 -12.36
CA GLU A 46 -10.69 -1.74 -12.40
C GLU A 46 -11.95 -1.50 -13.26
N ARG A 47 -12.34 -0.24 -13.47
CA ARG A 47 -13.50 0.11 -14.31
C ARG A 47 -13.16 0.14 -15.80
N PHE A 48 -12.00 0.67 -16.16
CA PHE A 48 -11.65 0.97 -17.56
C PHE A 48 -10.64 0.00 -18.18
N MET A 49 -9.86 -0.75 -17.38
CA MET A 49 -8.85 -1.65 -17.91
C MET A 49 -9.39 -3.07 -18.16
N PRO A 50 -8.81 -3.81 -19.13
CA PRO A 50 -9.15 -5.21 -19.36
C PRO A 50 -8.90 -6.09 -18.13
N ARG A 51 -9.77 -7.09 -17.92
CA ARG A 51 -9.68 -8.00 -16.77
C ARG A 51 -8.60 -9.09 -16.86
N ALA A 52 -7.74 -9.04 -17.88
CA ALA A 52 -6.63 -9.98 -18.02
C ALA A 52 -5.64 -9.83 -16.84
N THR A 53 -5.32 -10.94 -16.16
CA THR A 53 -4.51 -10.94 -14.94
C THR A 53 -3.22 -10.12 -15.02
N PRO A 54 -2.34 -10.29 -16.03
CA PRO A 54 -1.10 -9.50 -16.09
C PRO A 54 -1.35 -8.01 -16.30
N VAL A 55 -2.37 -7.66 -17.11
CA VAL A 55 -2.75 -6.27 -17.38
C VAL A 55 -3.30 -5.59 -16.14
N ARG A 56 -4.08 -6.31 -15.32
CA ARG A 56 -4.60 -5.79 -14.05
C ARG A 56 -3.48 -5.49 -13.05
N TYR A 57 -2.51 -6.39 -12.89
CA TYR A 57 -1.35 -6.14 -12.02
C TYR A 57 -0.57 -4.91 -12.49
N ALA A 58 -0.20 -4.86 -13.77
CA ALA A 58 0.53 -3.72 -14.32
C ALA A 58 -0.27 -2.41 -14.20
N GLY A 59 -1.57 -2.45 -14.49
CA GLY A 59 -2.49 -1.31 -14.39
C GLY A 59 -2.61 -0.76 -12.98
N ASN A 60 -2.81 -1.63 -11.99
CA ASN A 60 -2.90 -1.22 -10.59
C ASN A 60 -1.54 -0.78 -10.02
N MET A 61 -0.42 -1.39 -10.42
CA MET A 61 0.91 -0.87 -10.09
C MET A 61 1.11 0.55 -10.63
N ALA A 62 0.78 0.77 -11.90
CA ALA A 62 0.87 2.08 -12.52
C ALA A 62 -0.06 3.09 -11.83
N ALA A 63 -1.30 2.70 -11.51
CA ALA A 63 -2.25 3.52 -10.75
C ALA A 63 -1.70 3.91 -9.37
N GLY A 64 -1.08 2.97 -8.65
CA GLY A 64 -0.46 3.24 -7.35
C GLY A 64 0.73 4.19 -7.43
N VAL A 65 1.57 4.02 -8.45
CA VAL A 65 2.67 4.95 -8.74
C VAL A 65 2.13 6.35 -9.10
N LEU A 66 1.12 6.43 -9.97
CA LEU A 66 0.49 7.70 -10.35
C LEU A 66 -0.18 8.39 -9.16
N ALA A 67 -0.82 7.63 -8.25
CA ALA A 67 -1.37 8.17 -7.01
C ALA A 67 -0.28 8.81 -6.15
N MET A 68 0.88 8.16 -6.04
CA MET A 68 2.03 8.67 -5.28
C MET A 68 2.57 9.96 -5.90
N PHE A 69 2.78 9.99 -7.23
CA PHE A 69 3.21 11.19 -7.94
C PHE A 69 2.19 12.33 -7.83
N GLY A 70 0.90 12.02 -7.98
CA GLY A 70 -0.18 12.97 -7.78
C GLY A 70 -0.18 13.54 -6.35
N THR A 71 0.12 12.70 -5.36
CA THR A 71 0.25 13.14 -3.96
C THR A 71 1.38 14.14 -3.79
N LEU A 72 2.57 13.81 -4.29
CA LEU A 72 3.74 14.70 -4.24
C LEU A 72 3.51 16.03 -4.96
N LEU A 73 2.73 16.01 -6.06
CA LEU A 73 2.43 17.19 -6.86
C LEU A 73 1.41 18.11 -6.17
N LEU A 74 0.35 17.52 -5.60
CA LEU A 74 -0.81 18.25 -5.09
C LEU A 74 -0.67 18.66 -3.62
N ILE A 75 0.15 17.97 -2.84
CA ILE A 75 0.29 18.29 -1.42
C ILE A 75 0.92 19.68 -1.23
N PRO A 76 0.26 20.60 -0.51
CA PRO A 76 0.85 21.89 -0.21
C PRO A 76 2.05 21.71 0.75
N ALA A 77 3.09 22.54 0.57
CA ALA A 77 4.31 22.44 1.38
C ALA A 77 4.03 22.51 2.89
N ALA A 78 3.08 23.35 3.32
CA ALA A 78 2.66 23.49 4.71
C ALA A 78 2.10 22.19 5.34
N TYR A 79 1.58 21.27 4.52
CA TYR A 79 1.00 20.01 4.97
C TYR A 79 1.87 18.78 4.63
N SER A 80 3.07 19.02 4.10
CA SER A 80 3.99 18.00 3.61
C SER A 80 4.95 17.49 4.70
N ARG A 81 4.67 17.70 6.00
CA ARG A 81 5.59 17.29 7.07
C ARG A 81 5.88 15.78 6.97
N GLY A 82 7.18 15.42 6.97
CA GLY A 82 7.65 14.04 6.88
C GLY A 82 7.42 13.36 5.53
N PHE A 83 7.03 14.11 4.49
CA PHE A 83 6.72 13.56 3.16
C PHE A 83 7.13 14.56 2.06
N GLY A 84 7.53 14.10 0.87
CA GLY A 84 7.87 14.98 -0.25
C GLY A 84 8.74 16.20 0.15
N VAL A 85 8.22 17.42 -0.08
CA VAL A 85 8.91 18.68 0.21
C VAL A 85 9.26 18.83 1.68
N GLY A 86 8.41 18.39 2.60
CA GLY A 86 8.68 18.52 4.03
C GLY A 86 9.66 17.47 4.57
N LEU A 87 10.08 16.50 3.75
CA LEU A 87 11.14 15.55 4.08
C LEU A 87 12.50 15.99 3.52
N THR A 88 12.55 16.38 2.24
CA THR A 88 13.82 16.61 1.51
C THR A 88 14.02 18.03 1.03
N GLY A 89 13.04 18.91 1.20
CA GLY A 89 13.03 20.26 0.64
C GLY A 89 12.67 20.32 -0.85
N ALA A 90 12.57 19.18 -1.53
CA ALA A 90 12.19 19.09 -2.95
C ALA A 90 10.98 18.17 -3.14
N ARG A 91 10.11 18.47 -4.13
CA ARG A 91 8.95 17.61 -4.44
C ARG A 91 9.38 16.24 -4.99
N PHE A 92 10.39 16.26 -5.84
CA PHE A 92 10.93 15.09 -6.53
C PHE A 92 12.42 15.00 -6.29
N ASP A 93 12.81 14.65 -5.06
CA ASP A 93 14.20 14.35 -4.75
C ASP A 93 14.55 12.94 -5.30
N PRO A 94 15.52 12.82 -6.23
CA PRO A 94 15.91 11.54 -6.82
C PRO A 94 16.45 10.53 -5.80
N ALA A 95 16.91 10.96 -4.62
CA ALA A 95 17.38 10.04 -3.57
C ALA A 95 16.25 9.21 -2.95
N VAL A 96 15.06 9.81 -2.78
CA VAL A 96 13.87 9.16 -2.17
C VAL A 96 12.84 8.73 -3.21
N LEU A 97 12.92 9.24 -4.44
CA LEU A 97 11.98 8.91 -5.51
C LEU A 97 11.82 7.39 -5.76
N PRO A 98 12.89 6.57 -5.77
CA PRO A 98 12.76 5.13 -5.95
C PRO A 98 11.91 4.47 -4.86
N LEU A 99 12.00 4.98 -3.61
CA LEU A 99 11.21 4.47 -2.49
C LEU A 99 9.72 4.80 -2.68
N TYR A 100 9.39 6.00 -3.16
CA TYR A 100 8.01 6.37 -3.49
C TYR A 100 7.45 5.52 -4.63
N VAL A 101 8.22 5.28 -5.68
CA VAL A 101 7.82 4.41 -6.80
C VAL A 101 7.60 2.99 -6.31
N ALA A 102 8.52 2.44 -5.51
CA ALA A 102 8.39 1.10 -4.95
C ALA A 102 7.15 0.98 -4.05
N GLY A 103 6.90 1.97 -3.18
CA GLY A 103 5.72 2.00 -2.31
C GLY A 103 4.41 2.08 -3.09
N GLY A 104 4.33 2.95 -4.10
CA GLY A 104 3.16 3.04 -4.98
C GLY A 104 2.90 1.76 -5.76
N ALA A 105 3.95 1.15 -6.33
CA ALA A 105 3.86 -0.11 -7.05
C ALA A 105 3.43 -1.26 -6.12
N ALA A 106 4.01 -1.35 -4.92
CA ALA A 106 3.64 -2.34 -3.91
C ALA A 106 2.17 -2.21 -3.50
N ALA A 107 1.67 -0.98 -3.31
CA ALA A 107 0.24 -0.76 -3.03
C ALA A 107 -0.66 -1.33 -4.12
N GLY A 108 -0.32 -1.13 -5.40
CA GLY A 108 -1.04 -1.70 -6.53
C GLY A 108 -1.02 -3.23 -6.59
N LEU A 109 0.13 -3.84 -6.28
CA LEU A 109 0.27 -5.30 -6.18
C LEU A 109 -0.61 -5.87 -5.07
N VAL A 110 -0.52 -5.30 -3.86
CA VAL A 110 -1.29 -5.73 -2.69
C VAL A 110 -2.79 -5.59 -2.96
N PHE A 111 -3.21 -4.46 -3.55
CA PHE A 111 -4.61 -4.24 -3.92
C PHE A 111 -5.12 -5.30 -4.90
N THR A 112 -4.38 -5.56 -5.98
CA THR A 112 -4.76 -6.56 -6.98
C THR A 112 -4.85 -7.96 -6.37
N TYR A 113 -3.87 -8.32 -5.53
CA TYR A 113 -3.86 -9.59 -4.82
C TYR A 113 -5.08 -9.74 -3.91
N ALA A 114 -5.41 -8.70 -3.14
CA ALA A 114 -6.59 -8.68 -2.27
C ALA A 114 -7.89 -8.85 -3.07
N LEU A 115 -8.05 -8.16 -4.20
CA LEU A 115 -9.22 -8.31 -5.07
C LEU A 115 -9.37 -9.72 -5.62
N ILE A 116 -8.27 -10.34 -6.08
CA ILE A 116 -8.30 -11.71 -6.61
C ILE A 116 -8.71 -12.69 -5.49
N ARG A 117 -8.13 -12.55 -4.30
CA ARG A 117 -8.48 -13.33 -3.11
C ARG A 117 -9.95 -13.20 -2.71
N CYS A 118 -10.49 -11.98 -2.74
CA CYS A 118 -11.88 -11.73 -2.36
C CYS A 118 -12.88 -12.24 -3.40
N ASN A 119 -12.49 -12.31 -4.67
CA ASN A 119 -13.34 -12.81 -5.75
C ASN A 119 -13.23 -14.32 -5.98
N ASP A 120 -12.48 -15.07 -5.16
CA ASP A 120 -12.34 -16.53 -5.31
C ASP A 120 -13.67 -17.23 -4.96
N PRO A 121 -14.38 -17.83 -5.94
CA PRO A 121 -15.68 -18.47 -5.71
C PRO A 121 -15.60 -19.69 -4.79
N ARG A 122 -14.41 -20.29 -4.62
CA ARG A 122 -14.22 -21.48 -3.78
C ARG A 122 -14.45 -21.17 -2.31
N ARG A 123 -14.00 -19.99 -1.86
CA ARG A 123 -14.17 -19.55 -0.46
C ARG A 123 -15.64 -19.44 -0.04
N SER A 124 -16.52 -19.11 -0.99
CA SER A 124 -17.96 -19.02 -0.75
C SER A 124 -18.65 -20.38 -0.65
N ARG A 125 -18.12 -21.45 -1.28
CA ARG A 125 -18.69 -22.80 -1.19
C ARG A 125 -18.36 -23.49 0.13
N ASP A 126 -17.16 -23.29 0.65
CA ASP A 126 -16.73 -23.91 1.90
C ASP A 126 -17.52 -23.35 3.10
N ALA A 127 -17.80 -22.05 3.10
CA ALA A 127 -18.66 -21.41 4.10
C ALA A 127 -20.08 -21.98 4.13
N HIS A 128 -20.65 -22.31 2.96
CA HIS A 128 -22.00 -22.84 2.87
C HIS A 128 -22.10 -24.29 3.32
N THR A 129 -21.07 -25.10 3.06
CA THR A 129 -21.00 -26.52 3.43
C THR A 129 -20.80 -26.71 4.95
N GLN A 130 -20.06 -25.80 5.59
CA GLN A 130 -19.88 -25.80 7.04
C GLN A 130 -21.17 -25.45 7.80
N SER A 131 -22.03 -24.59 7.24
CA SER A 131 -23.31 -24.23 7.86
C SER A 131 -24.36 -25.34 7.80
N THR A 132 -24.36 -26.18 6.78
CA THR A 132 -25.32 -27.30 6.65
C THR A 132 -24.93 -28.50 7.49
N GLY A 133 -23.63 -28.72 7.74
CA GLY A 133 -23.17 -29.80 8.62
C GLY A 133 -23.56 -29.63 10.10
N MET A 134 -23.75 -28.40 10.59
CA MET A 134 -24.10 -28.15 12.00
C MET A 134 -25.59 -28.32 12.34
N ILE A 135 -26.47 -28.50 11.34
CA ILE A 135 -27.92 -28.66 11.56
C ILE A 135 -28.33 -30.15 11.66
N GLY A 136 -27.45 -31.08 11.24
CA GLY A 136 -27.77 -32.51 11.14
C GLY A 136 -27.54 -33.37 12.39
N ASP A 137 -26.91 -32.85 13.45
CA ASP A 137 -26.49 -33.63 14.63
C ASP A 137 -27.34 -33.35 15.89
N ARG A 138 -28.66 -33.14 15.74
CA ARG A 138 -29.61 -33.06 16.87
C ARG A 138 -30.79 -33.99 16.64
#